data_AF-A0A381RUK1-F1
#
_entry.id   AF-A0A381RUK1-F1
#
_cell.length_a   1.000
_cell.length_b   1.000
_cell.length_c   1.000
_cell.angle_alpha   90.00
_cell.angle_beta   90.00
_cell.angle_gamma   90.00
#
_symmetry.space_group_name_H-M   'P 1'
#
loop_
_entity.id
_entity.type
_entity.pdbx_description
1 polymer ?
#
loop_
_entity_poly.entity_id
_entity_poly.type
_entity_poly.pdbx_seq_one_letter_code
_entity_poly.pdbx_strand_id
1 'polypeptide(L)'
;MITESTLLENRYFDSVFLMRVSKRLSEQPGINYAALIMGTPKNIQILADAGYDGIDGLGASSNDLVVSLKADSSDEARLVVDSLEQFLVRDSARPTTQTVRSLEQALTQQPDSNIALVSVPGEFAAREARRALQNGLNVFLFSDHVSVEDELSLKRLAMEKGLLLMGPDCGTSIIGGVGLGFANAVRRGPVGVIGASGTGTQEVTSLIHRWGSGVSHAIGVGGRDLSDDIGAISTRQAINALERDSDTEVILLVSKPPGAATTALVNERIA
;
A
#
# COMPACT_ATOMS: atom_id res chain seq x y z
N MET A 1 -22.05 -21.76 12.76
CA MET A 1 -21.20 -20.58 12.99
C MET A 1 -21.97 -19.63 13.86
N ILE A 2 -21.37 -19.26 14.98
CA ILE A 2 -21.92 -18.32 15.95
C ILE A 2 -21.11 -17.02 15.91
N THR A 3 -21.67 -15.94 16.42
CA THR A 3 -20.95 -14.68 16.62
C THR A 3 -20.85 -14.40 18.11
N GLU A 4 -19.64 -14.18 18.61
CA GLU A 4 -19.37 -13.78 20.00
C GLU A 4 -18.64 -12.44 19.97
N SER A 5 -19.20 -11.45 20.67
CA SER A 5 -18.69 -10.08 20.68
C SER A 5 -18.37 -9.66 22.11
N THR A 6 -17.22 -9.03 22.31
CA THR A 6 -16.77 -8.54 23.60
C THR A 6 -16.24 -7.11 23.49
N LEU A 7 -16.32 -6.39 24.60
CA LEU A 7 -15.89 -5.01 24.74
C LEU A 7 -14.70 -4.94 25.70
N LEU A 8 -13.64 -4.26 25.29
CA LEU A 8 -12.53 -3.90 26.16
C LEU A 8 -12.51 -2.38 26.36
N GLU A 9 -12.84 -1.97 27.57
CA GLU A 9 -12.98 -0.56 27.92
C GLU A 9 -11.63 0.18 27.89
N ASN A 10 -11.63 1.41 27.36
CA ASN A 10 -10.49 2.33 27.37
C ASN A 10 -9.19 1.71 26.79
N ARG A 11 -9.32 0.93 25.71
CA ARG A 11 -8.22 0.28 25.00
C ARG A 11 -8.06 0.86 23.60
N TYR A 12 -7.05 1.71 23.41
CA TYR A 12 -6.75 2.30 22.11
C TYR A 12 -5.55 1.64 21.42
N PHE A 13 -5.75 1.27 20.15
CA PHE A 13 -4.71 0.76 19.26
C PHE A 13 -4.86 1.35 17.86
N ASP A 14 -3.76 1.42 17.10
CA ASP A 14 -3.82 1.82 15.69
C ASP A 14 -4.43 0.72 14.81
N SER A 15 -5.05 1.11 13.69
CA SER A 15 -5.76 0.18 12.81
C SER A 15 -4.87 -0.91 12.22
N VAL A 16 -3.58 -0.63 11.96
CA VAL A 16 -2.64 -1.63 11.39
C VAL A 16 -2.31 -2.70 12.41
N PHE A 17 -2.12 -2.31 13.67
CA PHE A 17 -1.99 -3.26 14.77
C PHE A 17 -3.24 -4.14 14.88
N LEU A 18 -4.44 -3.55 14.94
CA LEU A 18 -5.69 -4.29 15.04
C LEU A 18 -5.92 -5.27 13.87
N MET A 19 -5.57 -4.87 12.64
CA MET A 19 -5.64 -5.76 11.46
C MET A 19 -4.71 -6.98 11.58
N ARG A 20 -3.49 -6.79 12.10
CA ARG A 20 -2.56 -7.92 12.35
C ARG A 20 -3.09 -8.85 13.43
N VAL A 21 -3.67 -8.29 14.50
CA VAL A 21 -4.28 -9.07 15.58
C VAL A 21 -5.47 -9.88 15.05
N SER A 22 -6.38 -9.24 14.32
CA SER A 22 -7.54 -9.88 13.65
C SER A 22 -7.12 -11.06 12.78
N LYS A 23 -6.03 -10.92 12.01
CA LYS A 23 -5.50 -12.03 11.21
C LYS A 23 -5.05 -13.21 12.09
N ARG A 24 -4.23 -12.97 13.11
CA ARG A 24 -3.75 -14.05 14.01
C ARG A 24 -4.88 -14.74 14.79
N LEU A 25 -5.92 -13.99 15.14
CA LEU A 25 -7.12 -14.53 15.78
C LEU A 25 -7.92 -15.41 14.82
N SER A 26 -8.04 -15.01 13.55
CA SER A 26 -8.69 -15.82 12.50
C SER A 26 -7.91 -17.08 12.12
N GLU A 27 -6.65 -17.20 12.54
CA GLU A 27 -5.82 -18.40 12.38
C GLU A 27 -5.93 -19.37 13.58
N GLN A 28 -6.66 -19.00 14.63
CA GLN A 28 -6.87 -19.89 15.79
C GLN A 28 -7.87 -21.02 15.46
N PRO A 29 -7.69 -22.22 16.05
CA PRO A 29 -8.63 -23.32 15.88
C PRO A 29 -10.08 -22.91 16.20
N GLY A 30 -11.00 -23.24 15.32
CA GLY A 30 -12.44 -22.96 15.50
C GLY A 30 -12.87 -21.52 15.22
N ILE A 31 -11.95 -20.62 14.86
CA ILE A 31 -12.27 -19.24 14.46
C ILE A 31 -12.25 -19.13 12.94
N ASN A 32 -13.38 -18.75 12.34
CA ASN A 32 -13.48 -18.55 10.90
C ASN A 32 -13.16 -17.10 10.51
N TYR A 33 -13.60 -16.13 11.32
CA TYR A 33 -13.35 -14.70 11.11
C TYR A 33 -13.23 -13.97 12.43
N ALA A 34 -12.31 -13.00 12.50
CA ALA A 34 -12.19 -12.10 13.64
C ALA A 34 -12.18 -10.63 13.18
N ALA A 35 -12.95 -9.78 13.83
CA ALA A 35 -12.97 -8.34 13.61
C ALA A 35 -12.60 -7.59 14.90
N LEU A 36 -11.68 -6.62 14.78
CA LEU A 36 -11.20 -5.79 15.89
C LEU A 36 -11.18 -4.34 15.45
N ILE A 37 -12.00 -3.50 16.09
CA ILE A 37 -12.13 -2.09 15.73
C ILE A 37 -12.43 -1.23 16.96
N MET A 38 -12.17 0.08 16.84
CA MET A 38 -12.59 1.05 17.85
C MET A 38 -14.13 1.20 17.85
N GLY A 39 -14.74 1.33 19.02
CA GLY A 39 -16.19 1.40 19.27
C GLY A 39 -16.89 2.68 18.78
N THR A 40 -16.41 3.32 17.71
CA THR A 40 -17.09 4.48 17.13
C THR A 40 -18.40 4.07 16.46
N PRO A 41 -19.46 4.91 16.44
CA PRO A 41 -20.75 4.55 15.85
C PRO A 41 -20.65 4.06 14.40
N LYS A 42 -19.77 4.67 13.59
CA LYS A 42 -19.52 4.26 12.20
C LYS A 42 -18.91 2.86 12.10
N ASN A 43 -17.97 2.55 12.99
CA ASN A 43 -17.29 1.26 13.03
C ASN A 43 -18.26 0.14 13.44
N ILE A 44 -19.11 0.40 14.44
CA ILE A 44 -20.15 -0.53 14.86
C ILE A 44 -21.09 -0.86 13.69
N GLN A 45 -21.56 0.17 12.98
CA GLN A 45 -22.41 -0.02 11.79
C GLN A 45 -21.72 -0.88 10.73
N ILE A 46 -20.42 -0.66 10.46
CA ILE A 46 -19.65 -1.45 9.49
C ILE A 46 -19.64 -2.94 9.86
N LEU A 47 -19.54 -3.30 11.15
CA LEU A 47 -19.57 -4.70 11.57
C LEU A 47 -20.97 -5.30 11.50
N ALA A 48 -21.99 -4.54 11.89
CA ALA A 48 -23.37 -4.97 11.75
C ALA A 48 -23.70 -5.28 10.28
N ASP A 49 -23.30 -4.40 9.35
CA ASP A 49 -23.48 -4.60 7.91
C ASP A 49 -22.69 -5.81 7.38
N ALA A 50 -21.55 -6.14 7.99
CA ALA A 50 -20.76 -7.34 7.70
C ALA A 50 -21.32 -8.61 8.39
N GLY A 51 -22.48 -8.51 9.03
CA GLY A 51 -23.21 -9.61 9.67
C GLY A 51 -22.55 -10.10 10.96
N TYR A 52 -21.94 -9.21 11.73
CA TYR A 52 -21.54 -9.51 13.11
C TYR A 52 -22.62 -9.04 14.08
N ASP A 53 -23.25 -9.98 14.77
CA ASP A 53 -24.39 -9.73 15.65
C ASP A 53 -23.97 -9.38 17.08
N GLY A 54 -24.90 -8.78 17.84
CA GLY A 54 -24.74 -8.53 19.28
C GLY A 54 -23.83 -7.37 19.67
N ILE A 55 -23.30 -6.63 18.69
CA ILE A 55 -22.35 -5.54 18.93
C ILE A 55 -23.05 -4.28 19.47
N ASP A 56 -24.23 -3.95 18.94
CA ASP A 56 -25.00 -2.76 19.35
C ASP A 56 -25.36 -2.78 20.84
N GLY A 57 -25.54 -3.99 21.40
CA GLY A 57 -25.86 -4.21 22.81
C GLY A 57 -24.68 -3.98 23.77
N LEU A 58 -23.47 -3.79 23.26
CA LEU A 58 -22.26 -3.61 24.09
C LEU A 58 -22.13 -2.19 24.65
N GLY A 59 -22.82 -1.19 24.09
CA GLY A 59 -22.72 0.20 24.56
C GLY A 59 -21.34 0.82 24.38
N ALA A 60 -20.59 0.37 23.37
CA ALA A 60 -19.21 0.80 23.11
C ALA A 60 -19.10 2.30 22.84
N SER A 61 -18.06 2.93 23.39
CA SER A 61 -17.65 4.29 23.07
C SER A 61 -16.45 4.30 22.11
N SER A 62 -16.10 5.48 21.58
CA SER A 62 -14.96 5.66 20.68
C SER A 62 -13.60 5.26 21.27
N ASN A 63 -13.48 5.16 22.60
CA ASN A 63 -12.25 4.78 23.30
C ASN A 63 -12.16 3.28 23.59
N ASP A 64 -13.21 2.52 23.30
CA ASP A 64 -13.29 1.11 23.62
C ASP A 64 -12.92 0.28 22.39
N LEU A 65 -12.29 -0.87 22.63
CA LEU A 65 -11.99 -1.84 21.60
C LEU A 65 -13.11 -2.87 21.55
N VAL A 66 -13.73 -3.01 20.38
CA VAL A 66 -14.73 -4.04 20.10
C VAL A 66 -14.04 -5.18 19.38
N VAL A 67 -14.22 -6.39 19.92
CA VAL A 67 -13.73 -7.64 19.32
C VAL A 67 -14.93 -8.54 19.03
N SER A 68 -15.07 -8.97 17.78
CA SER A 68 -16.16 -9.86 17.36
C SER A 68 -15.59 -11.05 16.59
N LEU A 69 -15.92 -12.25 17.02
CA LEU A 69 -15.43 -13.51 16.50
C LEU A 69 -16.58 -14.31 15.90
N LYS A 70 -16.40 -14.79 14.66
CA LYS A 70 -17.24 -15.82 14.07
C LYS A 70 -16.54 -17.16 14.21
N ALA A 71 -17.16 -18.07 14.97
CA ALA A 71 -16.57 -19.34 15.36
C ALA A 71 -17.49 -20.53 15.06
N ASP A 72 -16.91 -21.72 15.02
CA ASP A 72 -17.63 -22.97 14.84
C ASP A 72 -18.47 -23.30 16.09
N SER A 73 -17.99 -22.95 17.30
CA SER A 73 -18.68 -23.13 18.59
C SER A 73 -18.43 -22.01 19.62
N SER A 74 -19.31 -21.90 20.64
CA SER A 74 -19.19 -20.90 21.73
C SER A 74 -17.96 -21.14 22.59
N ASP A 75 -17.57 -22.39 22.77
CA ASP A 75 -16.43 -22.74 23.60
C ASP A 75 -15.11 -22.31 22.92
N GLU A 76 -14.98 -22.50 21.60
CA GLU A 76 -13.82 -22.04 20.84
C GLU A 76 -13.69 -20.52 20.83
N ALA A 77 -14.80 -19.81 20.64
CA ALA A 77 -14.82 -18.36 20.73
C ALA A 77 -14.41 -17.87 22.13
N ARG A 78 -14.91 -18.48 23.19
CA ARG A 78 -14.57 -18.13 24.58
C ARG A 78 -13.10 -18.37 24.89
N LEU A 79 -12.53 -19.50 24.48
CA LEU A 79 -11.10 -19.79 24.69
C LEU A 79 -10.20 -18.70 24.07
N VAL A 80 -10.58 -18.19 22.90
CA VAL A 80 -9.84 -17.12 22.22
C VAL A 80 -10.06 -15.77 22.90
N VAL A 81 -11.28 -15.48 23.36
CA VAL A 81 -11.58 -14.27 24.15
C VAL A 81 -10.81 -14.26 25.48
N ASP A 82 -10.75 -15.39 26.18
CA ASP A 82 -10.04 -15.52 27.47
C ASP A 82 -8.52 -15.29 27.32
N SER A 83 -7.97 -15.56 26.13
CA SER A 83 -6.56 -15.34 25.81
C SER A 83 -6.29 -14.05 25.02
N LEU A 84 -7.32 -13.22 24.77
CA LEU A 84 -7.26 -12.04 23.92
C LEU A 84 -6.16 -11.04 24.32
N GLU A 85 -5.96 -10.83 25.62
CA GLU A 85 -4.92 -9.92 26.13
C GLU A 85 -3.50 -10.32 25.65
N GLN A 86 -3.23 -11.61 25.46
CA GLN A 86 -1.94 -12.08 24.93
C GLN A 86 -1.72 -11.63 23.48
N PHE A 87 -2.81 -11.52 22.71
CA PHE A 87 -2.78 -11.02 21.35
C PHE A 87 -2.69 -9.48 21.31
N LEU A 88 -3.16 -8.78 22.33
CA LEU A 88 -3.08 -7.32 22.38
C LEU A 88 -1.73 -6.79 22.87
N VAL A 89 -0.80 -7.68 23.20
CA VAL A 89 0.61 -7.30 23.42
C VAL A 89 1.23 -6.89 22.09
N ARG A 90 1.73 -5.65 22.04
CA ARG A 90 2.54 -5.20 20.91
C ARG A 90 3.79 -6.08 20.83
N ASP A 91 4.06 -6.66 19.67
CA ASP A 91 5.35 -7.29 19.42
C ASP A 91 6.44 -6.28 19.77
N SER A 92 7.20 -6.58 20.82
CA SER A 92 8.38 -5.83 21.24
C SER A 92 9.58 -6.17 20.36
N ALA A 93 9.33 -6.68 19.14
CA ALA A 93 10.31 -6.79 18.10
C ALA A 93 10.92 -5.39 17.91
N ARG A 94 12.10 -5.20 18.51
CA ARG A 94 12.95 -4.06 18.23
C ARG A 94 13.01 -3.97 16.70
N PRO A 95 12.82 -2.78 16.10
CA PRO A 95 13.16 -2.65 14.70
C PRO A 95 14.58 -3.17 14.55
N THR A 96 14.74 -4.26 13.81
CA THR A 96 16.06 -4.83 13.48
C THR A 96 16.87 -3.86 12.62
N THR A 97 16.21 -2.83 12.10
CA THR A 97 16.76 -1.71 11.37
C THR A 97 17.14 -0.56 12.29
N GLN A 98 18.42 -0.19 12.24
CA GLN A 98 18.95 0.99 12.88
C GLN A 98 18.25 2.23 12.31
N THR A 99 17.52 2.98 13.13
CA THR A 99 16.82 4.19 12.69
C THR A 99 17.84 5.33 12.54
N VAL A 100 17.90 5.93 11.36
CA VAL A 100 18.68 7.15 11.09
C VAL A 100 17.78 8.38 11.06
N ARG A 101 18.38 9.58 11.15
CA ARG A 101 17.63 10.85 11.18
C ARG A 101 17.76 11.68 9.90
N SER A 102 18.61 11.27 8.97
CA SER A 102 18.79 11.96 7.68
C SER A 102 19.06 10.99 6.55
N LEU A 103 18.80 11.44 5.33
CA LEU A 103 19.08 10.69 4.11
C LEU A 103 20.59 10.42 3.94
N GLU A 104 21.44 11.38 4.27
CA GLU A 104 22.90 11.22 4.14
C GLU A 104 23.42 10.14 5.09
N GLN A 105 22.89 10.08 6.31
CA GLN A 105 23.22 9.00 7.24
C GLN A 105 22.75 7.66 6.70
N ALA A 106 21.54 7.59 6.11
CA ALA A 106 21.04 6.38 5.47
C ALA A 106 21.97 5.91 4.35
N LEU A 107 22.37 6.82 3.45
CA LEU A 107 23.25 6.53 2.32
C LEU A 107 24.68 6.19 2.74
N THR A 108 25.15 6.71 3.87
CA THR A 108 26.45 6.33 4.44
C THR A 108 26.42 4.88 4.93
N GLN A 109 25.30 4.45 5.53
CA GLN A 109 25.13 3.08 6.03
C GLN A 109 24.76 2.08 4.94
N GLN A 110 24.08 2.53 3.89
CA GLN A 110 23.61 1.72 2.76
C GLN A 110 23.90 2.43 1.43
N PRO A 111 25.18 2.48 1.01
CA PRO A 111 25.60 3.21 -0.18
C PRO A 111 25.03 2.66 -1.49
N ASP A 112 24.66 1.37 -1.50
CA ASP A 112 24.09 0.71 -2.68
C ASP A 112 22.57 0.88 -2.83
N SER A 113 21.95 1.68 -1.94
CA SER A 113 20.52 2.00 -2.04
C SER A 113 20.24 2.75 -3.33
N ASN A 114 19.17 2.37 -4.04
CA ASN A 114 18.81 2.94 -5.34
C ASN A 114 17.37 3.48 -5.41
N ILE A 115 16.58 3.30 -4.35
CA ILE A 115 15.20 3.76 -4.22
C ILE A 115 14.99 4.40 -2.84
N ALA A 116 14.33 5.55 -2.79
CA ALA A 116 13.81 6.16 -1.58
C ALA A 116 12.27 6.08 -1.54
N LEU A 117 11.72 5.56 -0.45
CA LEU A 117 10.28 5.61 -0.17
C LEU A 117 9.97 6.83 0.69
N VAL A 118 9.14 7.74 0.17
CA VAL A 118 8.76 8.99 0.85
C VAL A 118 7.28 8.93 1.20
N SER A 119 6.99 8.94 2.51
CA SER A 119 5.64 8.87 3.08
C SER A 119 5.46 9.89 4.23
N VAL A 120 6.05 11.08 4.07
CA VAL A 120 5.92 12.20 5.01
C VAL A 120 4.66 13.03 4.69
N PRO A 121 4.22 13.98 5.54
CA PRO A 121 3.12 14.88 5.18
C PRO A 121 3.38 15.63 3.86
N GLY A 122 2.33 15.84 3.07
CA GLY A 122 2.42 16.34 1.68
C GLY A 122 3.21 17.63 1.52
N GLU A 123 3.07 18.57 2.47
CA GLU A 123 3.81 19.84 2.50
C GLU A 123 5.33 19.68 2.52
N PHE A 124 5.85 18.55 3.02
CA PHE A 124 7.29 18.25 3.08
C PHE A 124 7.73 17.28 1.99
N ALA A 125 6.79 16.59 1.35
CA ALA A 125 7.08 15.45 0.48
C ALA A 125 7.87 15.84 -0.76
N ALA A 126 7.56 16.99 -1.37
CA ALA A 126 8.30 17.50 -2.52
C ALA A 126 9.76 17.80 -2.19
N ARG A 127 10.04 18.35 -1.00
CA ARG A 127 11.40 18.62 -0.53
C ARG A 127 12.21 17.33 -0.38
N GLU A 128 11.64 16.33 0.30
CA GLU A 128 12.34 15.06 0.53
C GLU A 128 12.54 14.27 -0.77
N ALA A 129 11.53 14.24 -1.66
CA ALA A 129 11.65 13.64 -2.98
C ALA A 129 12.74 14.30 -3.83
N ARG A 130 12.80 15.64 -3.84
CA ARG A 130 13.84 16.38 -4.57
C ARG A 130 15.23 16.03 -4.06
N ARG A 131 15.41 15.97 -2.73
CA ARG A 131 16.67 15.61 -2.10
C ARG A 131 17.10 14.19 -2.47
N ALA A 132 16.16 13.23 -2.48
CA ALA A 132 16.44 11.85 -2.90
C ALA A 132 16.87 11.77 -4.37
N LEU A 133 16.14 12.43 -5.29
CA LEU A 133 16.51 12.51 -6.71
C LEU A 133 17.88 13.16 -6.91
N GLN A 134 18.19 14.22 -6.16
CA GLN A 134 19.50 14.88 -6.23
C GLN A 134 20.65 13.97 -5.80
N ASN A 135 20.39 13.02 -4.88
CA ASN A 135 21.36 12.02 -4.43
C ASN A 135 21.36 10.74 -5.30
N GLY A 136 20.72 10.75 -6.48
CA GLY A 136 20.81 9.62 -7.41
C GLY A 136 19.83 8.47 -7.12
N LEU A 137 18.83 8.69 -6.27
CA LEU A 137 17.84 7.68 -5.92
C LEU A 137 16.59 7.82 -6.79
N ASN A 138 16.06 6.70 -7.27
CA ASN A 138 14.66 6.65 -7.70
C ASN A 138 13.76 6.93 -6.50
N VAL A 139 12.56 7.44 -6.73
CA VAL A 139 11.67 7.83 -5.63
C VAL A 139 10.31 7.18 -5.78
N PHE A 140 9.87 6.49 -4.74
CA PHE A 140 8.48 6.12 -4.52
C PHE A 140 7.84 7.15 -3.60
N LEU A 141 7.01 8.02 -4.17
CA LEU A 141 6.35 9.11 -3.49
C LEU A 141 4.91 8.70 -3.14
N PHE A 142 4.77 8.10 -1.96
CA PHE A 142 3.48 7.67 -1.43
C PHE A 142 2.60 8.87 -1.02
N SER A 143 3.24 9.92 -0.51
CA SER A 143 2.57 11.11 -0.02
C SER A 143 1.66 11.75 -1.08
N ASP A 144 0.45 12.11 -0.66
CA ASP A 144 -0.49 12.93 -1.41
C ASP A 144 -0.37 14.43 -1.00
N HIS A 145 -1.21 15.30 -1.56
CA HIS A 145 -1.24 16.75 -1.32
C HIS A 145 0.04 17.47 -1.76
N VAL A 146 0.70 16.94 -2.79
CA VAL A 146 1.77 17.62 -3.53
C VAL A 146 1.16 18.38 -4.70
N SER A 147 1.59 19.63 -4.90
CA SER A 147 1.10 20.50 -5.98
C SER A 147 1.41 19.91 -7.36
N VAL A 148 0.64 20.31 -8.38
CA VAL A 148 0.88 19.89 -9.78
C VAL A 148 2.23 20.42 -10.27
N GLU A 149 2.58 21.64 -9.88
CA GLU A 149 3.84 22.29 -10.21
C GLU A 149 5.04 21.55 -9.62
N ASP A 150 4.94 21.12 -8.35
CA ASP A 150 5.98 20.32 -7.72
C ASP A 150 6.09 18.94 -8.35
N GLU A 151 4.97 18.26 -8.61
CA GLU A 151 4.96 16.98 -9.32
C GLU A 151 5.67 17.10 -10.68
N LEU A 152 5.29 18.09 -11.49
CA LEU A 152 5.89 18.32 -12.80
C LEU A 152 7.39 18.62 -12.68
N SER A 153 7.78 19.46 -11.72
CA SER A 153 9.19 19.79 -11.45
C SER A 153 10.01 18.56 -11.05
N LEU A 154 9.46 17.70 -10.19
CA LEU A 154 10.13 16.49 -9.72
C LEU A 154 10.24 15.44 -10.82
N LYS A 155 9.18 15.22 -11.61
CA LYS A 155 9.18 14.26 -12.73
C LYS A 155 10.19 14.66 -13.81
N ARG A 156 10.30 15.96 -14.11
CA ARG A 156 11.32 16.50 -15.02
C ARG A 156 12.73 16.31 -14.46
N LEU A 157 12.96 16.63 -13.19
CA LEU A 157 14.26 16.40 -12.55
C LEU A 157 14.66 14.92 -12.58
N ALA A 158 13.73 14.02 -12.31
CA ALA A 158 13.97 12.58 -12.38
C ALA A 158 14.37 12.17 -13.79
N MET A 159 13.61 12.61 -14.81
CA MET A 159 13.89 12.36 -16.22
C MET A 159 15.27 12.88 -16.65
N GLU A 160 15.63 14.11 -16.28
CA GLU A 160 16.95 14.69 -16.57
C GLU A 160 18.11 13.88 -15.97
N LYS A 161 17.86 13.23 -14.82
CA LYS A 161 18.84 12.39 -14.12
C LYS A 161 18.81 10.92 -14.55
N GLY A 162 17.90 10.52 -15.44
CA GLY A 162 17.68 9.11 -15.78
C GLY A 162 17.13 8.28 -14.60
N LEU A 163 16.42 8.92 -13.68
CA LEU A 163 15.78 8.31 -12.52
C LEU A 163 14.27 8.28 -12.69
N LEU A 164 13.61 7.39 -11.96
CA LEU A 164 12.17 7.28 -11.94
C LEU A 164 11.58 7.95 -10.69
N LEU A 165 10.57 8.81 -10.90
CA LEU A 165 9.67 9.27 -9.85
C LEU A 165 8.33 8.54 -9.99
N MET A 166 8.02 7.68 -9.02
CA MET A 166 6.75 6.98 -8.87
C MET A 166 5.85 7.78 -7.94
N GLY A 167 4.93 8.59 -8.47
CA GLY A 167 4.04 9.45 -7.68
C GLY A 167 4.14 10.92 -8.06
N PRO A 168 3.58 11.84 -7.24
CA PRO A 168 2.97 11.67 -5.92
C PRO A 168 1.67 10.85 -5.94
N ASP A 169 1.13 10.56 -4.75
CA ASP A 169 -0.05 9.71 -4.57
C ASP A 169 0.13 8.34 -5.26
N CYS A 170 1.33 7.77 -5.13
CA CYS A 170 1.61 6.42 -5.62
C CYS A 170 1.36 5.41 -4.50
N GLY A 171 0.20 4.76 -4.55
CA GLY A 171 -0.18 3.79 -3.52
C GLY A 171 0.52 2.43 -3.63
N THR A 172 0.94 2.00 -4.82
CA THR A 172 1.34 0.61 -5.09
C THR A 172 2.48 0.55 -6.11
N SER A 173 3.54 -0.19 -5.79
CA SER A 173 4.52 -0.67 -6.77
C SER A 173 5.12 -2.02 -6.34
N ILE A 174 5.60 -2.81 -7.31
CA ILE A 174 6.32 -4.06 -7.10
C ILE A 174 7.55 -4.02 -8.01
N ILE A 175 8.74 -3.80 -7.46
CA ILE A 175 9.97 -3.63 -8.24
C ILE A 175 10.86 -4.85 -7.98
N GLY A 176 11.08 -5.69 -9.00
CA GLY A 176 11.91 -6.90 -8.85
C GLY A 176 11.38 -7.88 -7.79
N GLY A 177 10.07 -7.85 -7.52
CA GLY A 177 9.42 -8.65 -6.47
C GLY A 177 9.33 -7.96 -5.11
N VAL A 178 9.94 -6.78 -4.95
CA VAL A 178 9.84 -5.98 -3.72
C VAL A 178 8.61 -5.08 -3.78
N GLY A 179 7.67 -5.26 -2.85
CA GLY A 179 6.49 -4.41 -2.71
C GLY A 179 6.81 -3.07 -2.05
N LEU A 180 6.31 -1.97 -2.64
CA LEU A 180 6.38 -0.61 -2.12
C LEU A 180 4.95 -0.07 -1.93
N GLY A 181 4.69 0.53 -0.77
CA GLY A 181 3.34 0.94 -0.38
C GLY A 181 2.41 -0.25 -0.14
N PHE A 182 1.20 -0.19 -0.68
CA PHE A 182 0.21 -1.26 -0.62
C PHE A 182 0.41 -2.23 -1.79
N ALA A 183 1.16 -3.30 -1.56
CA ALA A 183 1.49 -4.31 -2.58
C ALA A 183 1.05 -5.71 -2.16
N ASN A 184 0.79 -6.56 -3.16
CA ASN A 184 0.43 -7.96 -2.98
C ASN A 184 1.63 -8.86 -3.27
N ALA A 185 1.77 -9.95 -2.51
CA ALA A 185 2.73 -11.00 -2.85
C ALA A 185 2.23 -11.77 -4.08
N VAL A 186 2.87 -11.53 -5.23
CA VAL A 186 2.55 -12.16 -6.52
C VAL A 186 3.76 -12.92 -7.06
N ARG A 187 3.53 -13.80 -8.05
CA ARG A 187 4.62 -14.60 -8.64
C ARG A 187 5.47 -13.71 -9.53
N ARG A 188 6.78 -13.97 -9.59
CA ARG A 188 7.64 -13.45 -10.66
C ARG A 188 7.17 -14.00 -12.00
N GLY A 189 7.25 -13.21 -13.07
CA GLY A 189 6.87 -13.64 -14.41
C GLY A 189 7.00 -12.52 -15.43
N PRO A 190 6.51 -12.73 -16.66
CA PRO A 190 6.91 -11.93 -17.81
C PRO A 190 6.12 -10.62 -18.01
N VAL A 191 5.16 -10.33 -17.14
CA VAL A 191 4.26 -9.18 -17.33
C VAL A 191 4.78 -7.95 -16.59
N GLY A 192 5.16 -6.92 -17.32
CA GLY A 192 5.42 -5.58 -16.80
C GLY A 192 4.11 -4.80 -16.70
N VAL A 193 3.80 -4.24 -15.54
CA VAL A 193 2.58 -3.46 -15.28
C VAL A 193 2.98 -2.02 -15.01
N ILE A 194 2.29 -1.06 -15.65
CA ILE A 194 2.38 0.37 -15.33
C ILE A 194 1.02 0.80 -14.79
N GLY A 195 1.01 1.44 -13.62
CA GLY A 195 -0.21 1.75 -12.89
C GLY A 195 -0.36 3.22 -12.52
N ALA A 196 -1.33 3.90 -13.11
CA ALA A 196 -1.81 5.22 -12.63
C ALA A 196 -3.02 5.07 -11.67
N SER A 197 -3.11 3.93 -10.99
CA SER A 197 -4.15 3.58 -10.02
C SER A 197 -3.63 2.53 -9.05
N GLY A 198 -3.61 2.83 -7.74
CA GLY A 198 -3.10 1.90 -6.72
C GLY A 198 -3.87 0.59 -6.68
N THR A 199 -5.15 0.64 -6.30
CA THR A 199 -6.01 -0.55 -6.23
C THR A 199 -6.22 -1.22 -7.60
N GLY A 200 -6.23 -0.45 -8.69
CA GLY A 200 -6.27 -1.02 -10.04
C GLY A 200 -5.02 -1.87 -10.35
N THR A 201 -3.85 -1.42 -9.90
CA THR A 201 -2.60 -2.19 -10.01
C THR A 201 -2.64 -3.44 -9.14
N GLN A 202 -3.14 -3.34 -7.91
CA GLN A 202 -3.29 -4.50 -7.02
C GLN A 202 -4.23 -5.56 -7.62
N GLU A 203 -5.36 -5.15 -8.17
CA GLU A 203 -6.31 -6.07 -8.78
C GLU A 203 -5.70 -6.78 -9.99
N VAL A 204 -5.12 -6.02 -10.92
CA VAL A 204 -4.53 -6.59 -12.14
C VAL A 204 -3.39 -7.55 -11.82
N THR A 205 -2.48 -7.18 -10.92
CA THR A 205 -1.38 -8.07 -10.51
C THR A 205 -1.89 -9.32 -9.79
N SER A 206 -2.97 -9.20 -9.01
CA SER A 206 -3.64 -10.35 -8.38
C SER A 206 -4.30 -11.26 -9.42
N LEU A 207 -4.94 -10.71 -10.46
CA LEU A 207 -5.54 -11.49 -11.54
C LEU A 207 -4.49 -12.23 -12.38
N ILE A 208 -3.38 -11.57 -12.73
CA ILE A 208 -2.23 -12.20 -13.41
C ILE A 208 -1.74 -13.40 -12.60
N HIS A 209 -1.58 -13.23 -11.28
CA HIS A 209 -1.23 -14.33 -10.38
C HIS A 209 -2.34 -15.40 -10.30
N ARG A 210 -3.62 -15.05 -10.32
CA ARG A 210 -4.68 -16.08 -10.26
C ARG A 210 -4.76 -16.90 -11.55
N TRP A 211 -4.37 -16.32 -12.68
CA TRP A 211 -4.37 -16.98 -14.00
C TRP A 211 -3.11 -17.77 -14.33
N GLY A 212 -2.22 -18.02 -13.37
CA GLY A 212 -1.05 -18.86 -13.62
C GLY A 212 0.18 -18.12 -14.17
N SER A 213 0.11 -16.81 -14.41
CA SER A 213 1.27 -15.98 -14.82
C SER A 213 1.87 -15.17 -13.65
N GLY A 214 2.86 -14.31 -13.91
CA GLY A 214 3.54 -13.49 -12.90
C GLY A 214 3.99 -12.13 -13.44
N VAL A 215 4.52 -11.32 -12.54
CA VAL A 215 4.86 -9.91 -12.77
C VAL A 215 6.37 -9.70 -12.68
N SER A 216 6.95 -9.03 -13.68
CA SER A 216 8.36 -8.62 -13.70
C SER A 216 8.53 -7.34 -12.89
N HIS A 217 7.70 -6.34 -13.13
CA HIS A 217 7.58 -5.15 -12.31
C HIS A 217 6.14 -4.63 -12.38
N ALA A 218 5.65 -4.04 -11.29
CA ALA A 218 4.47 -3.19 -11.30
C ALA A 218 4.89 -1.78 -10.89
N ILE A 219 4.96 -0.86 -11.84
CA ILE A 219 5.47 0.49 -11.64
C ILE A 219 4.29 1.45 -11.49
N GLY A 220 4.06 1.92 -10.27
CA GLY A 220 3.07 2.95 -9.99
C GLY A 220 3.59 4.34 -10.36
N VAL A 221 2.84 5.11 -11.13
CA VAL A 221 3.30 6.40 -11.68
C VAL A 221 2.66 7.63 -11.02
N GLY A 222 1.73 7.40 -10.10
CA GLY A 222 0.90 8.44 -9.47
C GLY A 222 -0.40 8.67 -10.25
N GLY A 223 -1.48 8.96 -9.53
CA GLY A 223 -2.84 9.02 -10.09
C GLY A 223 -3.05 10.10 -11.17
N ARG A 224 -2.22 11.15 -11.16
CA ARG A 224 -2.28 12.28 -12.11
C ARG A 224 -1.32 12.17 -13.28
N ASP A 225 -0.45 11.15 -13.34
CA ASP A 225 0.61 11.09 -14.36
C ASP A 225 0.07 11.17 -15.79
N LEU A 226 -1.11 10.59 -16.02
CA LEU A 226 -1.76 10.56 -17.34
C LEU A 226 -2.73 11.74 -17.58
N SER A 227 -2.71 12.78 -16.74
CA SER A 227 -3.41 14.03 -17.02
C SER A 227 -2.64 14.89 -18.04
N ASP A 228 -3.34 15.78 -18.72
CA ASP A 228 -2.72 16.73 -19.66
C ASP A 228 -1.77 17.73 -18.97
N ASP A 229 -1.95 17.99 -17.67
CA ASP A 229 -1.06 18.86 -16.90
C ASP A 229 0.33 18.22 -16.66
N ILE A 230 0.38 16.89 -16.59
CA ILE A 230 1.64 16.15 -16.31
C ILE A 230 2.25 15.55 -17.58
N GLY A 231 1.44 15.01 -18.49
CA GLY A 231 1.89 14.54 -19.80
C GLY A 231 2.65 13.21 -19.78
N ALA A 232 2.23 12.26 -18.94
CA ALA A 232 2.72 10.88 -18.90
C ALA A 232 4.24 10.73 -18.70
N ILE A 233 4.90 11.68 -18.02
CA ILE A 233 6.37 11.68 -17.91
C ILE A 233 6.88 10.39 -17.27
N SER A 234 6.25 9.93 -16.19
CA SER A 234 6.72 8.73 -15.49
C SER A 234 6.28 7.46 -16.21
N THR A 235 5.08 7.45 -16.80
CA THR A 235 4.60 6.36 -17.66
C THR A 235 5.56 6.11 -18.82
N ARG A 236 6.00 7.15 -19.53
CA ARG A 236 6.95 7.02 -20.65
C ARG A 236 8.32 6.51 -20.19
N GLN A 237 8.79 6.94 -19.02
CA GLN A 237 10.01 6.42 -18.43
C GLN A 237 9.87 4.95 -18.00
N ALA A 238 8.72 4.58 -17.44
CA ALA A 238 8.41 3.21 -17.06
C ALA A 238 8.35 2.28 -18.28
N ILE A 239 7.76 2.72 -19.41
CA ILE A 239 7.80 1.99 -20.69
C ILE A 239 9.25 1.73 -21.09
N ASN A 240 10.10 2.76 -21.12
CA ASN A 240 11.52 2.61 -21.47
C ASN A 240 12.27 1.64 -20.54
N ALA A 241 11.93 1.64 -19.24
CA ALA A 241 12.56 0.76 -18.26
C ALA A 241 12.14 -0.70 -18.49
N LEU A 242 10.85 -0.95 -18.72
CA LEU A 242 10.29 -2.27 -18.97
C LEU A 242 10.74 -2.86 -20.32
N GLU A 243 10.85 -2.05 -21.38
CA GLU A 243 11.37 -2.51 -22.67
C GLU A 243 12.84 -2.95 -22.62
N ARG A 244 13.60 -2.46 -21.63
CA ARG A 244 15.01 -2.84 -21.41
C ARG A 244 15.16 -4.01 -20.44
N ASP A 245 14.09 -4.38 -19.75
CA ASP A 245 14.09 -5.49 -18.82
C ASP A 245 13.91 -6.81 -19.60
N SER A 246 14.93 -7.67 -19.58
CA SER A 246 14.89 -8.95 -20.30
C SER A 246 13.82 -9.92 -19.78
N ASP A 247 13.36 -9.71 -18.54
CA ASP A 247 12.31 -10.50 -17.93
C ASP A 247 10.91 -10.01 -18.30
N THR A 248 10.77 -8.88 -19.00
CA THR A 248 9.47 -8.33 -19.42
C THR A 248 9.18 -8.65 -20.88
N GLU A 249 8.16 -9.46 -21.14
CA GLU A 249 7.70 -9.80 -22.49
C GLU A 249 6.45 -9.01 -22.90
N VAL A 250 5.60 -8.64 -21.93
CA VAL A 250 4.34 -7.94 -22.17
C VAL A 250 4.21 -6.77 -21.21
N ILE A 251 3.91 -5.58 -21.74
CA ILE A 251 3.63 -4.39 -20.93
C ILE A 251 2.12 -4.14 -20.90
N LEU A 252 1.57 -3.99 -19.69
CA LEU A 252 0.18 -3.66 -19.44
C LEU A 252 0.07 -2.31 -18.73
N LEU A 253 -0.64 -1.34 -19.33
CA LEU A 253 -0.93 -0.04 -18.71
C LEU A 253 -2.34 -0.03 -18.11
N VAL A 254 -2.45 0.36 -16.84
CA VAL A 254 -3.72 0.43 -16.09
C VAL A 254 -3.92 1.84 -15.57
N SER A 255 -5.01 2.48 -15.99
CA SER A 255 -5.33 3.85 -15.57
C SER A 255 -6.82 4.17 -15.62
N LYS A 256 -7.20 5.30 -15.02
CA LYS A 256 -8.43 6.02 -15.37
C LYS A 256 -8.31 6.57 -16.80
N PRO A 257 -9.42 7.02 -17.44
CA PRO A 257 -9.36 7.68 -18.73
C PRO A 257 -8.32 8.82 -18.73
N PRO A 258 -7.26 8.73 -19.57
CA PRO A 258 -6.22 9.75 -19.66
C PRO A 258 -6.71 11.05 -20.30
N GLY A 259 -5.92 12.11 -20.16
CA GLY A 259 -6.13 13.37 -20.90
C GLY A 259 -5.97 13.16 -22.41
N ALA A 260 -6.68 13.95 -23.22
CA ALA A 260 -6.75 13.71 -24.66
C ALA A 260 -5.39 13.94 -25.35
N ALA A 261 -4.67 15.00 -24.96
CA ALA A 261 -3.34 15.28 -25.46
C ALA A 261 -2.34 14.21 -25.00
N THR A 262 -2.45 13.81 -23.74
CA THR A 262 -1.60 12.77 -23.15
C THR A 262 -1.80 11.41 -23.80
N THR A 263 -3.04 11.07 -24.16
CA THR A 263 -3.36 9.85 -24.90
C THR A 263 -2.65 9.81 -26.23
N ALA A 264 -2.68 10.91 -26.99
CA ALA A 264 -1.98 11.01 -28.27
C ALA A 264 -0.47 10.82 -28.09
N LEU A 265 0.13 11.46 -27.06
CA LEU A 265 1.55 11.33 -26.76
C LEU A 265 1.96 9.90 -26.38
N VAL A 266 1.15 9.20 -25.60
CA VAL A 266 1.42 7.79 -25.22
C VAL A 266 1.27 6.88 -26.43
N ASN A 267 0.22 7.06 -27.23
CA ASN A 267 0.00 6.28 -28.45
C ASN A 267 1.14 6.45 -29.47
N GLU A 268 1.64 7.66 -29.65
CA GLU A 268 2.80 7.92 -30.52
C GLU A 268 4.06 7.20 -30.02
N ARG A 269 4.25 7.06 -28.70
CA ARG A 269 5.40 6.36 -28.14
C ARG A 269 5.33 4.85 -28.32
N ILE A 270 4.15 4.25 -28.33
CA ILE A 270 3.98 2.78 -28.41
C ILE A 270 3.70 2.28 -29.84
N ALA A 271 3.52 3.19 -30.79
CA ALA A 271 3.41 2.89 -32.22
C ALA A 271 4.78 2.57 -32.84
#